data_AF-A0AAU3R5Z3-F1
#
_entry.id   AF-A0AAU3R5Z3-F1
#
_cell.length_a   1.000
_cell.length_b   1.000
_cell.length_c   1.000
_cell.angle_alpha   90.00
_cell.angle_beta   90.00
_cell.angle_gamma   90.00
#
_symmetry.space_group_name_H-M   'P 1'
#
loop_
_entity.id
_entity.type
_entity.pdbx_description
1 polymer ?
#
loop_
_entity_poly.entity_id
_entity_poly.type
_entity_poly.pdbx_seq_one_letter_code
_entity_poly.pdbx_strand_id
1 'polypeptide(L)' 'MNAARRRERPLPGLVEADRAATSLQDLAEHGWPTSFLAEQLRTSTQTLAAIRSRKRRRLALALDRKIQGLATLLLASDPA' A
#
# COMPACT_ATOMS: atom_id res chain seq x y z
N MET A 1 40.76 3.23 -1.23
CA MET A 1 39.54 3.77 -0.58
C MET A 1 38.33 3.37 -1.42
N ASN A 2 37.61 2.31 -1.07
CA ASN A 2 36.39 1.91 -1.78
C ASN A 2 35.24 1.85 -0.79
N ALA A 3 34.44 2.92 -0.76
CA ALA A 3 33.15 2.94 -0.09
C ALA A 3 32.19 2.06 -0.89
N ALA A 4 32.14 0.77 -0.55
CA ALA A 4 31.13 -0.14 -1.06
C ALA A 4 29.77 0.35 -0.55
N ARG A 5 29.09 1.16 -1.36
CA ARG A 5 27.66 1.43 -1.23
C ARG A 5 26.98 0.07 -1.12
N ARG A 6 26.51 -0.26 0.09
CA ARG A 6 25.60 -1.38 0.32
C ARG A 6 24.33 -1.10 -0.48
N ARG A 7 24.34 -1.49 -1.76
CA ARG A 7 23.14 -1.66 -2.54
C ARG A 7 22.42 -2.83 -1.90
N GLU A 8 21.49 -2.51 -1.00
CA GLU A 8 20.45 -3.45 -0.60
C GLU A 8 19.86 -4.03 -1.88
N ARG A 9 20.15 -5.30 -2.18
CA ARG A 9 19.48 -5.99 -3.28
C ARG A 9 17.99 -5.97 -2.95
N PRO A 10 17.13 -5.39 -3.80
CA PRO A 10 15.69 -5.55 -3.63
C PRO A 10 15.42 -7.05 -3.65
N LEU A 11 14.82 -7.57 -2.57
CA LEU A 11 14.31 -8.93 -2.59
C LEU A 11 13.29 -9.00 -3.74
N PRO A 12 13.42 -9.94 -4.68
CA PRO A 12 12.49 -10.04 -5.80
C PRO A 12 11.06 -10.17 -5.26
N GLY A 13 10.20 -9.23 -5.62
CA GLY A 13 8.81 -9.18 -5.15
C GLY A 13 8.51 -8.20 -4.01
N LEU A 14 9.46 -7.40 -3.53
CA LEU A 14 9.17 -6.24 -2.67
C LEU A 14 9.28 -4.93 -3.47
N VAL A 15 8.29 -4.05 -3.29
CA VAL A 15 8.25 -2.70 -3.87
C VAL A 15 8.11 -1.65 -2.79
N GLU A 16 8.45 -0.41 -3.14
CA GLU A 16 8.29 0.74 -2.26
C GLU A 16 6.80 0.97 -1.97
N ALA A 17 6.50 1.19 -0.69
CA ALA A 17 5.14 1.29 -0.19
C ALA A 17 4.48 2.65 -0.44
N ASP A 18 5.22 3.67 -0.87
CA ASP A 18 4.72 5.04 -0.97
C ASP A 18 3.51 5.15 -1.90
N ARG A 19 3.54 4.47 -3.05
CA ARG A 19 2.41 4.48 -3.98
C ARG A 19 1.15 3.89 -3.35
N ALA A 20 1.29 2.75 -2.68
CA ALA A 20 0.20 2.12 -1.93
C ALA A 20 -0.28 2.98 -0.76
N ALA A 21 0.63 3.67 -0.07
CA ALA A 21 0.30 4.57 1.02
C ALA A 21 -0.54 5.75 0.54
N THR A 22 -0.16 6.35 -0.59
CA THR A 22 -0.94 7.42 -1.24
C THR A 22 -2.32 6.92 -1.64
N SER A 23 -2.44 5.79 -2.33
CA SER A 23 -3.76 5.27 -2.72
C SER A 23 -4.66 4.95 -1.53
N LEU A 24 -4.11 4.43 -0.42
CA LEU A 24 -4.88 4.19 0.80
C LEU A 24 -5.27 5.49 1.52
N GLN A 25 -4.48 6.55 1.38
CA GLN A 25 -4.79 7.88 1.87
C GLN A 25 -5.94 8.49 1.05
N ASP A 26 -5.84 8.45 -0.28
CA ASP A 26 -6.87 8.97 -1.19
C ASP A 26 -8.23 8.30 -0.93
N LEU A 27 -8.24 6.96 -0.78
CA LEU A 27 -9.46 6.21 -0.45
C LEU A 27 -10.05 6.65 0.89
N ALA A 28 -9.22 6.88 1.91
CA ALA A 28 -9.70 7.34 3.21
C ALA A 28 -10.26 8.77 3.14
N GLU A 29 -9.68 9.64 2.32
CA GLU A 29 -10.18 11.00 2.06
C GLU A 29 -11.51 10.98 1.29
N HIS A 30 -11.73 9.99 0.43
CA HIS A 30 -13.00 9.74 -0.24
C HIS A 30 -14.03 9.01 0.65
N GLY A 31 -13.72 8.80 1.94
CA GLY A 31 -14.66 8.24 2.92
C GLY A 31 -14.67 6.71 3.02
N TRP A 32 -13.80 5.99 2.30
CA TRP A 32 -13.75 4.53 2.38
C TRP A 32 -13.20 4.03 3.73
N PRO A 33 -13.96 3.21 4.49
CA PRO A 33 -13.52 2.74 5.79
C PRO A 33 -12.30 1.79 5.69
N THR A 34 -11.33 1.95 6.59
CA THR A 34 -10.14 1.08 6.62
C THR A 34 -10.48 -0.39 6.89
N SER A 35 -11.55 -0.68 7.64
CA SER A 35 -12.07 -2.04 7.85
C SER A 35 -12.55 -2.68 6.55
N PHE A 36 -13.32 -1.95 5.76
CA PHE A 36 -13.80 -2.40 4.45
C PHE A 36 -12.61 -2.69 3.50
N LEU A 37 -11.64 -1.78 3.42
CA LEU A 37 -10.43 -1.99 2.62
C LEU A 37 -9.64 -3.22 3.08
N ALA A 38 -9.57 -3.46 4.39
CA ALA A 38 -8.86 -4.61 4.96
C ALA A 38 -9.52 -5.94 4.56
N GLU A 39 -10.85 -6.02 4.57
CA GLU A 39 -11.60 -7.19 4.12
C GLU A 39 -11.38 -7.46 2.63
N GLN A 40 -11.52 -6.43 1.78
CA GLN A 40 -11.31 -6.56 0.33
C GLN A 40 -9.89 -7.00 -0.03
N LEU A 41 -8.89 -6.47 0.69
CA LEU A 41 -7.48 -6.82 0.47
C LEU A 41 -7.06 -8.12 1.18
N ARG A 42 -7.95 -8.75 1.97
CA ARG A 42 -7.68 -9.90 2.83
C ARG A 42 -6.43 -9.68 3.70
N THR A 43 -6.36 -8.52 4.33
CA THR A 43 -5.26 -8.13 5.21
C THR A 43 -5.79 -7.53 6.51
N SER A 44 -4.91 -7.22 7.46
CA SER A 44 -5.33 -6.58 8.70
C SER A 44 -5.43 -5.06 8.57
N THR A 45 -6.39 -4.47 9.28
CA THR A 45 -6.51 -3.00 9.42
C THR A 45 -5.22 -2.38 9.94
N GLN A 46 -4.52 -3.05 10.86
CA GLN A 46 -3.20 -2.63 11.35
C GLN A 46 -2.14 -2.60 10.23
N THR A 47 -2.16 -3.58 9.31
CA THR A 47 -1.24 -3.58 8.17
C THR A 47 -1.52 -2.41 7.24
N LEU A 48 -2.79 -2.13 6.93
CA LEU A 48 -3.16 -0.97 6.12
C LEU A 48 -2.80 0.34 6.80
N ALA A 49 -3.06 0.47 8.11
CA ALA A 49 -2.70 1.66 8.87
C ALA A 49 -1.17 1.88 8.88
N ALA A 50 -0.38 0.81 8.98
CA ALA A 50 1.08 0.90 8.93
C ALA A 50 1.61 1.30 7.54
N ILE A 51 0.95 0.84 6.46
CA ILE A 51 1.27 1.26 5.08
C ILE A 51 0.89 2.72 4.88
N ARG A 52 -0.35 3.11 5.22
CA ARG A 52 -0.85 4.51 5.12
C ARG A 52 0.01 5.49 5.92
N SER A 53 0.43 5.09 7.12
CA SER A 53 1.32 5.90 7.98
C SER A 53 2.79 5.89 7.54
N ARG A 54 3.13 5.28 6.39
CA ARG A 54 4.50 5.11 5.86
C ARG A 54 5.48 4.47 6.84
N LYS A 55 4.98 3.75 7.85
CA LYS A 55 5.79 2.99 8.81
C LYS A 55 6.44 1.78 8.14
N ARG A 56 5.80 1.26 7.09
CA ARG A 56 6.32 0.17 6.27
C ARG A 56 6.90 0.76 4.98
N ARG A 57 8.22 0.68 4.80
CA ARG A 57 8.88 1.20 3.58
C ARG A 57 8.72 0.28 2.37
N ARG A 58 8.67 -1.04 2.59
CA ARG A 58 8.55 -2.04 1.52
C ARG A 58 7.40 -3.02 1.79
N LEU A 59 6.72 -3.42 0.73
CA LEU A 59 5.64 -4.41 0.77
C LEU A 59 5.65 -5.31 -0.47
N ALA A 60 4.95 -6.44 -0.40
CA ALA A 60 4.92 -7.41 -1.48
C ALA A 60 4.26 -6.81 -2.73
N LEU A 61 4.87 -6.99 -3.91
CA LEU A 61 4.34 -6.54 -5.19
C LEU A 61 2.90 -7.00 -5.44
N ALA A 62 2.55 -8.22 -5.00
CA ALA A 62 1.18 -8.72 -5.08
C ALA A 62 0.20 -7.90 -4.24
N LEU A 63 0.61 -7.44 -3.04
CA LEU A 63 -0.19 -6.57 -2.20
C LEU A 63 -0.29 -5.16 -2.79
N ASP A 64 0.80 -4.62 -3.33
CA ASP A 64 0.79 -3.32 -4.04
C ASP A 64 -0.23 -3.34 -5.19
N ARG A 65 -0.14 -4.34 -6.07
CA ARG A 65 -1.06 -4.49 -7.21
C ARG A 65 -2.52 -4.61 -6.78
N LYS A 66 -2.81 -5.32 -5.68
CA LYS A 66 -4.16 -5.41 -5.13
C LYS A 66 -4.66 -4.06 -4.61
N ILE A 67 -3.83 -3.33 -3.87
CA ILE A 67 -4.17 -1.99 -3.36
C ILE A 67 -4.46 -1.05 -4.53
N GLN A 68 -3.60 -1.07 -5.55
CA GLN A 68 -3.78 -0.22 -6.74
C GLN A 68 -5.04 -0.59 -7.51
N GLY A 69 -5.30 -1.88 -7.75
CA GLY A 69 -6.52 -2.32 -8.43
C GLY A 69 -7.79 -1.94 -7.67
N LEU A 70 -7.78 -2.11 -6.34
CA LEU A 70 -8.90 -1.71 -5.50
C LEU A 70 -9.08 -0.18 -5.50
N ALA A 71 -7.99 0.59 -5.41
CA ALA A 71 -8.06 2.04 -5.46
C ALA A 71 -8.64 2.55 -6.78
N THR A 72 -8.21 2.01 -7.92
CA THR A 72 -8.78 2.36 -9.23
C THR A 72 -10.28 2.04 -9.28
N LEU A 73 -10.71 0.90 -8.76
CA LEU A 73 -12.12 0.51 -8.76
C LEU A 73 -12.97 1.44 -7.88
N LEU A 74 -12.51 1.71 -6.66
CA LEU A 74 -13.26 2.47 -5.65
C LEU A 74 -13.20 3.99 -5.87
N LEU A 75 -12.14 4.51 -6.49
CA LEU A 75 -12.09 5.93 -6.89
C LEU A 75 -12.92 6.20 -8.16
N ALA A 76 -13.18 5.17 -8.98
CA ALA A 76 -14.10 5.24 -10.10
C ALA A 76 -15.57 5.04 -9.72
N SER A 77 -15.84 4.70 -8.45
CA SER A 77 -17.19 4.45 -7.92
C SER A 77 -17.51 5.47 -6.84
N ASP A 78 -18.76 5.95 -6.76
CA ASP A 78 -19.14 6.82 -5.65
C ASP A 78 -19.08 6.07 -4.31
N PRO A 79 -18.61 6.71 -3.22
CA PRO A 79 -18.63 6.12 -1.90
C PRO A 79 -20.08 5.88 -1.44
N ALA A 80 -20.35 4.67 -0.95
CA ALA A 80 -21.66 4.27 -0.42
C ALA A 80 -21.97 4.91 0.94
#